data_AF-A0A934Z0N2-F1
#
_entry.id   AF-A0A934Z0N2-F1
#
_cell.length_a   1.000
_cell.length_b   1.000
_cell.length_c   1.000
_cell.angle_alpha   90.00
_cell.angle_beta   90.00
_cell.angle_gamma   90.00
#
_symmetry.space_group_name_H-M   'P 1'
#
loop_
_entity.id
_entity.type
_entity.pdbx_description
1 polymer ?
#
loop_
_entity_poly.entity_id
_entity_poly.type
_entity_poly.pdbx_seq_one_letter_code
_entity_poly.pdbx_strand_id
1 'polypeptide(L)'
;MRAGTAAASPRGRQLVGGALAIATLYMVATAEQWHFLDNVNLPIHETGHLVFAWGGEVLTALGGTLFQLIVPALFALSFHRRGDPMGVGAGIWWVGQNCLYIARYLADAPVQELPLVGGGEHDWAFLLAEWNLLHRADAIARAIRLAGVVGMAVGAVIAWQGRRPAGATPRLTGGQTED
;
A
#
# COMPACT_ATOMS: atom_id res chain seq x y z
N MET A 1 12.22 -39.23 9.55
CA MET A 1 12.82 -38.28 8.59
C MET A 1 12.04 -36.98 8.63
N ARG A 2 12.61 -35.87 9.12
CA ARG A 2 11.96 -34.56 9.10
C ARG A 2 12.12 -33.95 7.70
N ALA A 3 11.03 -33.73 6.99
CA ALA A 3 11.04 -32.95 5.76
C ALA A 3 11.45 -31.51 6.12
N GLY A 4 12.68 -31.12 5.75
CA GLY A 4 13.12 -29.73 5.90
C GLY A 4 12.24 -28.84 5.04
N THR A 5 11.62 -27.83 5.64
CA THR A 5 10.91 -26.77 4.90
C THR A 5 11.90 -26.08 3.97
N ALA A 6 11.84 -26.39 2.68
CA ALA A 6 12.78 -25.90 1.69
C ALA A 6 12.73 -24.36 1.62
N ALA A 7 13.90 -23.73 1.67
CA ALA A 7 14.03 -22.31 1.37
C ALA A 7 13.45 -22.02 -0.03
N ALA A 8 12.76 -20.90 -0.19
CA ALA A 8 12.20 -20.50 -1.48
C ALA A 8 13.29 -20.55 -2.56
N SER A 9 13.00 -21.21 -3.69
CA SER A 9 13.98 -21.38 -4.75
C SER A 9 14.43 -20.00 -5.27
N PRO A 10 15.70 -19.84 -5.67
CA PRO A 10 16.20 -18.58 -6.23
C PRO A 10 15.34 -18.03 -7.36
N ARG A 11 14.73 -18.92 -8.15
CA ARG A 11 13.82 -18.57 -9.25
C ARG A 11 12.53 -17.91 -8.77
N GLY A 12 11.93 -18.40 -7.68
CA GLY A 12 10.67 -17.85 -7.16
C GLY A 12 10.79 -16.38 -6.75
N ARG A 13 11.83 -16.04 -5.99
CA ARG A 13 12.07 -14.65 -5.54
C ARG A 13 12.40 -13.69 -6.69
N GLN A 14 13.16 -14.15 -7.68
CA GLN A 14 13.49 -13.35 -8.88
C GLN A 14 12.26 -13.11 -9.74
N LEU A 15 11.37 -14.10 -9.88
CA LEU A 15 10.11 -13.95 -10.60
C LEU A 15 9.22 -12.91 -9.92
N VAL A 16 9.02 -12.99 -8.60
CA VAL A 16 8.19 -12.03 -7.86
C VAL A 16 8.80 -10.63 -7.91
N GLY A 17 10.07 -10.48 -7.54
CA GLY A 17 10.74 -9.17 -7.58
C GLY A 17 10.78 -8.56 -8.97
N GLY A 18 10.99 -9.38 -10.01
CA GLY A 18 11.00 -8.95 -11.40
C GLY A 18 9.63 -8.50 -11.89
N ALA A 19 8.59 -9.26 -11.55
CA ALA A 19 7.21 -8.86 -11.85
C ALA A 19 6.83 -7.54 -11.17
N LEU A 20 7.20 -7.37 -9.89
CA LEU A 20 6.98 -6.11 -9.17
C LEU A 20 7.74 -4.95 -9.80
N ALA A 21 8.99 -5.15 -10.23
CA ALA A 21 9.78 -4.10 -10.89
C ALA A 21 9.18 -3.70 -12.25
N ILE A 22 8.74 -4.66 -13.05
CA ILE A 22 8.06 -4.38 -14.33
C ILE A 22 6.74 -3.65 -14.09
N ALA A 23 5.95 -4.09 -13.10
CA ALA A 23 4.72 -3.42 -12.72
C ALA A 23 4.98 -1.98 -12.24
N THR A 24 6.05 -1.73 -11.48
CA THR A 24 6.48 -0.38 -11.11
C THR A 24 6.72 0.49 -12.34
N LEU A 25 7.52 0.01 -13.30
CA LEU A 25 7.82 0.77 -14.51
C LEU A 25 6.56 1.07 -15.32
N TYR A 26 5.68 0.08 -15.49
CA TYR A 26 4.41 0.24 -16.17
C TYR A 26 3.51 1.28 -15.48
N MET A 27 3.32 1.18 -14.16
CA MET A 27 2.45 2.09 -13.40
C MET A 27 3.02 3.50 -13.29
N VAL A 28 4.35 3.66 -13.24
CA VAL A 28 4.98 4.98 -13.30
C VAL A 28 4.79 5.62 -14.68
N ALA A 29 4.96 4.85 -15.76
CA ALA A 29 4.73 5.33 -17.12
C ALA A 29 3.26 5.65 -17.41
N THR A 30 2.34 5.07 -16.64
CA THR A 30 0.88 5.25 -16.76
C THR A 30 0.27 5.82 -15.48
N ALA A 31 1.00 6.67 -14.74
CA ALA A 31 0.59 7.15 -13.42
C ALA A 31 -0.73 7.96 -13.43
N GLU A 32 -1.12 8.46 -14.59
CA GLU A 32 -2.39 9.17 -14.81
C GLU A 32 -3.54 8.24 -15.25
N GLN A 33 -3.37 6.92 -15.16
CA GLN A 33 -4.41 5.93 -15.47
C GLN A 33 -4.92 5.26 -14.18
N TRP A 34 -6.11 4.70 -14.26
CA TRP A 34 -6.65 3.84 -13.21
C TRP A 34 -6.10 2.43 -13.40
N HIS A 35 -5.53 1.83 -12.36
CA HIS A 35 -4.96 0.48 -12.42
C HIS A 35 -5.84 -0.54 -11.72
N PHE A 36 -5.61 -1.82 -12.01
CA PHE A 36 -6.37 -2.93 -11.42
C PHE A 36 -6.40 -2.86 -9.88
N LEU A 37 -5.26 -2.53 -9.26
CA LEU A 37 -5.13 -2.51 -7.81
C LEU A 37 -5.90 -1.35 -7.15
N ASP A 38 -6.21 -0.29 -7.90
CA ASP A 38 -7.03 0.82 -7.41
C ASP A 38 -8.47 0.38 -7.15
N ASN A 39 -8.98 -0.63 -7.86
CA ASN A 39 -10.27 -1.26 -7.56
C ASN A 39 -10.29 -1.96 -6.18
N VAL A 40 -9.12 -2.32 -5.65
CA VAL A 40 -8.98 -2.90 -4.31
C VAL A 40 -8.73 -1.80 -3.28
N ASN A 41 -7.93 -0.80 -3.61
CA ASN A 41 -7.61 0.31 -2.71
C ASN A 41 -8.83 1.18 -2.41
N LEU A 42 -9.69 1.43 -3.40
CA LEU A 42 -10.85 2.29 -3.28
C LEU A 42 -11.85 1.84 -2.20
N PRO A 43 -12.37 0.59 -2.16
CA PRO A 43 -13.25 0.18 -1.08
C PRO A 43 -12.56 0.18 0.30
N ILE A 44 -11.24 -0.01 0.35
CA ILE A 44 -10.48 0.16 1.59
C ILE A 44 -10.47 1.65 1.98
N HIS A 45 -10.28 2.58 1.04
CA HIS A 45 -10.39 4.01 1.29
C HIS A 45 -11.76 4.37 1.89
N GLU A 46 -12.86 3.96 1.24
CA GLU A 46 -14.21 4.25 1.74
C GLU A 46 -14.47 3.68 3.14
N THR A 47 -13.95 2.48 3.40
CA THR A 47 -14.02 1.86 4.73
C THR A 47 -13.23 2.67 5.77
N GLY A 48 -12.15 3.32 5.37
CA GLY A 48 -11.34 4.17 6.23
C GLY A 48 -12.13 5.33 6.82
N HIS A 49 -12.99 6.00 6.04
CA HIS A 49 -13.86 7.04 6.58
C HIS A 49 -14.73 6.52 7.73
N LEU A 50 -15.32 5.33 7.58
CA LEU A 50 -16.14 4.70 8.63
C LEU A 50 -15.31 4.33 9.87
N VAL A 51 -14.12 3.77 9.67
CA VAL A 51 -13.21 3.36 10.76
C VAL A 51 -12.75 4.55 11.58
N PHE A 52 -12.59 5.71 10.95
CA PHE A 52 -12.05 6.93 11.57
C PHE A 52 -13.12 8.00 11.87
N ALA A 53 -14.40 7.70 11.62
CA ALA A 53 -15.54 8.61 11.83
C ALA A 53 -15.64 9.20 13.25
N TRP A 54 -15.10 8.49 14.24
CA TRP A 54 -15.10 8.92 15.64
C TRP A 54 -14.19 10.13 15.93
N GLY A 55 -13.29 10.49 15.03
CA GLY A 55 -12.31 11.57 15.24
C GLY A 55 -12.69 12.93 14.66
N GLY A 56 -13.95 13.13 14.27
CA GLY A 56 -14.40 14.36 13.62
C GLY A 56 -14.00 14.45 12.14
N GLU A 57 -14.35 15.55 11.49
CA GLU A 57 -14.30 15.70 10.02
C GLU A 57 -12.88 15.53 9.47
N VAL A 58 -11.88 16.21 10.05
CA VAL A 58 -10.47 16.10 9.62
C VAL A 58 -9.95 14.67 9.69
N LEU A 59 -10.19 13.97 10.80
CA LEU A 59 -9.73 12.57 10.91
C LEU A 59 -10.53 11.65 9.99
N THR A 60 -11.82 11.90 9.80
CA THR A 60 -12.68 11.13 8.89
C THR A 60 -12.18 11.24 7.46
N ALA A 61 -11.95 12.45 6.95
CA ALA A 61 -11.41 12.69 5.61
C ALA A 61 -10.01 12.09 5.43
N LEU A 62 -9.12 12.25 6.43
CA LEU A 62 -7.83 11.57 6.44
C LEU A 62 -7.96 10.04 6.48
N GLY A 63 -9.02 9.55 7.11
CA GLY A 63 -9.27 8.15 7.41
C GLY A 63 -9.21 7.25 6.18
N GLY A 64 -9.73 7.72 5.04
CA GLY A 64 -9.69 6.95 3.79
C GLY A 64 -8.25 6.69 3.32
N THR A 65 -7.46 7.76 3.20
CA THR A 65 -6.03 7.67 2.84
C THR A 65 -5.24 6.86 3.89
N LEU A 66 -5.50 7.08 5.18
CA LEU A 66 -4.80 6.36 6.25
C LEU A 66 -5.07 4.86 6.17
N PHE A 67 -6.33 4.45 6.01
CA PHE A 67 -6.69 3.03 6.04
C PHE A 67 -6.17 2.27 4.82
N GLN A 68 -6.21 2.87 3.62
CA GLN A 68 -5.62 2.25 2.43
C GLN A 68 -4.10 2.08 2.50
N LEU A 69 -3.40 2.86 3.35
CA LEU A 69 -1.97 2.67 3.63
C LEU A 69 -1.71 1.68 4.79
N ILE A 70 -2.53 1.74 5.85
CA ILE A 70 -2.41 0.87 7.02
C ILE A 70 -2.60 -0.60 6.64
N VAL A 71 -3.62 -0.92 5.83
CA VAL A 71 -3.92 -2.31 5.45
C VAL A 71 -2.73 -3.02 4.79
N PRO A 72 -2.14 -2.53 3.67
CA PRO A 72 -0.97 -3.16 3.07
C PRO A 72 0.27 -3.14 3.99
N ALA A 73 0.42 -2.12 4.85
CA ALA A 73 1.49 -2.10 5.86
C ALA A 73 1.32 -3.23 6.90
N LEU A 74 0.08 -3.54 7.32
CA LEU A 74 -0.21 -4.67 8.21
C LEU A 74 0.08 -6.01 7.54
N PHE A 75 -0.18 -6.15 6.22
CA PHE A 75 0.26 -7.32 5.46
C PHE A 75 1.78 -7.45 5.46
N ALA A 76 2.51 -6.36 5.15
CA ALA A 76 3.98 -6.36 5.18
C ALA A 76 4.51 -6.79 6.57
N LEU A 77 3.93 -6.25 7.64
CA LEU A 77 4.28 -6.59 9.01
C LEU A 77 3.95 -8.05 9.37
N SER A 78 2.81 -8.56 8.93
CA SER A 78 2.42 -9.97 9.12
C SER A 78 3.41 -10.92 8.44
N PHE A 79 3.82 -10.62 7.20
CA PHE A 79 4.84 -11.40 6.50
C PHE A 79 6.23 -11.27 7.13
N HIS A 80 6.57 -10.08 7.64
CA HIS A 80 7.80 -9.88 8.39
C HIS A 80 7.88 -10.79 9.60
N ARG A 81 6.79 -10.88 10.39
CA ARG A 81 6.69 -11.77 11.57
C ARG A 81 6.78 -13.25 11.21
N ARG A 82 6.48 -13.63 9.96
CA ARG A 82 6.60 -15.00 9.44
C ARG A 82 7.95 -15.28 8.79
N GLY A 83 8.87 -14.30 8.74
CA GLY A 83 10.14 -14.42 8.06
C GLY A 83 10.02 -14.55 6.54
N ASP A 84 8.97 -13.96 5.94
CA ASP A 84 8.70 -14.05 4.51
C ASP A 84 9.02 -12.74 3.76
N PRO A 85 10.26 -12.55 3.29
CA PRO A 85 10.67 -11.30 2.67
C PRO A 85 9.98 -11.02 1.34
N MET A 86 9.50 -12.04 0.61
CA MET A 86 8.72 -11.82 -0.61
C MET A 86 7.39 -11.14 -0.29
N GLY A 87 6.70 -11.63 0.75
CA GLY A 87 5.46 -11.00 1.24
C GLY A 87 5.69 -9.61 1.84
N VAL A 88 6.81 -9.40 2.54
CA VAL A 88 7.21 -8.05 3.00
C VAL A 88 7.39 -7.11 1.82
N GLY A 89 8.15 -7.52 0.80
CA GLY A 89 8.38 -6.73 -0.39
C GLY A 89 7.10 -6.39 -1.14
N ALA A 90 6.19 -7.36 -1.29
CA ALA A 90 4.88 -7.16 -1.90
C ALA A 90 4.01 -6.16 -1.11
N GLY A 91 4.00 -6.25 0.23
CA GLY A 91 3.25 -5.31 1.07
C GLY A 91 3.80 -3.88 1.01
N ILE A 92 5.13 -3.71 1.07
CA ILE A 92 5.78 -2.40 0.91
C ILE A 92 5.53 -1.84 -0.50
N TRP A 93 5.60 -2.70 -1.52
CA TRP A 93 5.30 -2.31 -2.89
C TRP A 93 3.86 -1.81 -3.04
N TRP A 94 2.90 -2.49 -2.38
CA TRP A 94 1.49 -2.10 -2.40
C TRP A 94 1.25 -0.77 -1.67
N VAL A 95 1.94 -0.50 -0.56
CA VAL A 95 1.95 0.84 0.07
C VAL A 95 2.44 1.90 -0.94
N GLY A 96 3.54 1.62 -1.65
CA GLY A 96 4.06 2.55 -2.66
C GLY A 96 3.11 2.76 -3.84
N GLN A 97 2.41 1.73 -4.29
CA GLN A 97 1.42 1.85 -5.36
C GLN A 97 0.24 2.73 -4.95
N ASN A 98 -0.25 2.60 -3.71
CA ASN A 98 -1.30 3.48 -3.17
C ASN A 98 -0.91 4.96 -3.29
N CYS A 99 0.35 5.30 -3.02
CA CYS A 99 0.85 6.67 -3.13
C CYS A 99 0.77 7.23 -4.56
N LEU A 100 0.79 6.41 -5.61
CA LEU A 100 0.64 6.91 -7.00
C LEU A 100 -0.77 7.48 -7.21
N TYR A 101 -1.80 6.73 -6.80
CA TYR A 101 -3.19 7.18 -6.90
C TYR A 101 -3.48 8.32 -5.92
N ILE A 102 -3.00 8.24 -4.67
CA ILE A 102 -3.14 9.35 -3.70
C ILE A 102 -2.53 10.64 -4.26
N ALA A 103 -1.35 10.57 -4.88
CA ALA A 103 -0.73 11.75 -5.47
C ALA A 103 -1.58 12.36 -6.58
N ARG A 104 -2.16 11.54 -7.45
CA ARG A 104 -3.07 12.00 -8.51
C ARG A 104 -4.33 12.64 -7.92
N TYR A 105 -4.96 11.97 -6.95
CA TYR A 105 -6.16 12.47 -6.27
C TYR A 105 -5.91 13.77 -5.50
N LEU A 106 -4.76 13.89 -4.83
CA LEU A 106 -4.35 15.11 -4.13
C LEU A 106 -4.06 16.25 -5.12
N ALA A 107 -3.39 15.98 -6.25
CA ALA A 107 -3.12 17.00 -7.27
C ALA A 107 -4.41 17.59 -7.87
N ASP A 108 -5.49 16.79 -7.93
CA ASP A 108 -6.81 17.20 -8.39
C ASP A 108 -7.57 18.10 -7.39
N ALA A 109 -7.15 18.15 -6.12
CA ALA A 109 -7.86 18.87 -5.06
C ALA A 109 -8.28 20.32 -5.38
N PRO A 110 -7.48 21.16 -6.09
CA PRO A 110 -7.90 22.52 -6.43
C PRO A 110 -8.98 22.62 -7.52
N VAL A 111 -9.14 21.59 -8.35
CA VAL A 111 -10.03 21.60 -9.53
C VAL A 111 -11.18 20.59 -9.44
N GLN A 112 -11.00 19.51 -8.66
CA GLN A 112 -12.00 18.48 -8.37
C GLN A 112 -12.62 17.86 -9.64
N GLU A 113 -11.79 17.52 -10.63
CA GLU A 113 -12.24 16.93 -11.90
C GLU A 113 -12.39 15.41 -11.83
N LEU A 114 -11.70 14.75 -10.89
CA LEU A 114 -11.80 13.30 -10.74
C LEU A 114 -13.18 12.89 -10.19
N PRO A 115 -13.83 11.86 -10.76
CA PRO A 115 -15.11 11.40 -10.24
C PRO A 115 -14.94 10.75 -8.86
N LEU A 116 -15.77 11.15 -7.89
CA LEU A 116 -15.88 10.49 -6.59
C LEU A 116 -16.77 9.25 -6.65
N VAL A 117 -16.46 8.28 -5.80
CA VAL A 117 -17.41 7.23 -5.44
C VAL A 117 -18.32 7.75 -4.33
N GLY A 118 -19.63 7.56 -4.46
CA GLY A 118 -20.62 8.03 -3.47
C GLY A 118 -21.03 9.50 -3.60
N GLY A 119 -20.23 10.34 -4.28
CA GLY A 119 -20.46 11.78 -4.41
C GLY A 119 -20.15 12.54 -3.11
N GLY A 120 -19.96 13.87 -3.20
CA GLY A 120 -19.61 14.70 -2.03
C GLY A 120 -18.44 15.62 -2.30
N GLU A 121 -17.76 16.02 -1.21
CA GLU A 121 -16.54 16.84 -1.25
C GLU A 121 -15.29 15.93 -1.36
N HIS A 122 -14.28 16.35 -2.13
CA HIS A 122 -13.01 15.61 -2.23
C HIS A 122 -12.21 15.75 -0.93
N ASP A 123 -11.78 14.65 -0.31
CA ASP A 123 -11.07 14.65 0.97
C ASP A 123 -9.84 15.57 0.96
N TRP A 124 -9.04 15.47 -0.11
CA TRP A 124 -7.84 16.30 -0.22
C TRP A 124 -8.17 17.77 -0.51
N ALA A 125 -9.31 18.08 -1.13
CA ALA A 125 -9.75 19.46 -1.26
C ALA A 125 -10.12 20.03 0.11
N PHE A 126 -10.93 19.32 0.89
CA PHE A 126 -11.28 19.67 2.26
C PHE A 126 -10.02 19.84 3.15
N LEU A 127 -9.17 18.82 3.20
CA LEU A 127 -7.97 18.82 4.06
C LEU A 127 -6.98 19.93 3.71
N LEU A 128 -6.71 20.14 2.42
CA LEU A 128 -5.80 21.19 2.00
C LEU A 128 -6.43 22.59 2.17
N ALA A 129 -7.75 22.72 2.06
CA ALA A 129 -8.43 23.98 2.36
C ALA A 129 -8.31 24.32 3.86
N GLU A 130 -8.63 23.35 4.72
CA GLU A 130 -8.53 23.47 6.18
C GLU A 130 -7.12 23.86 6.64
N TRP A 131 -6.08 23.33 5.97
CA TRP A 131 -4.69 23.66 6.27
C TRP A 131 -4.15 24.87 5.52
N ASN A 132 -4.95 25.52 4.68
CA ASN A 132 -4.51 26.62 3.80
C ASN A 132 -3.33 26.23 2.88
N LEU A 133 -3.34 24.99 2.39
CA LEU A 133 -2.31 24.36 1.56
C LEU A 133 -2.76 24.01 0.14
N LEU A 134 -3.97 24.40 -0.29
CA LEU A 134 -4.46 24.14 -1.67
C LEU A 134 -3.46 24.60 -2.75
N HIS A 135 -2.83 25.76 -2.55
CA HIS A 135 -1.81 26.31 -3.45
C HIS A 135 -0.54 25.43 -3.56
N ARG A 136 -0.37 24.43 -2.69
CA ARG A 136 0.75 23.48 -2.69
C ARG A 136 0.36 22.07 -3.11
N ALA A 137 -0.90 21.84 -3.52
CA ALA A 137 -1.41 20.51 -3.87
C ALA A 137 -0.45 19.76 -4.81
N ASP A 138 -0.07 20.37 -5.93
CA ASP A 138 0.84 19.79 -6.92
C ASP A 138 2.25 19.49 -6.35
N ALA A 139 2.79 20.34 -5.48
CA ALA A 139 4.08 20.09 -4.84
C ALA A 139 4.04 18.91 -3.85
N ILE A 140 2.97 18.81 -3.06
CA ILE A 140 2.75 17.71 -2.12
C ILE A 140 2.51 16.40 -2.89
N ALA A 141 1.69 16.44 -3.94
CA ALA A 141 1.43 15.32 -4.83
C ALA A 141 2.73 14.75 -5.42
N ARG A 142 3.63 15.60 -5.93
CA ARG A 142 4.95 15.15 -6.41
C ARG A 142 5.78 14.46 -5.33
N ALA A 143 5.77 14.98 -4.11
CA ALA A 143 6.52 14.36 -3.00
C ALA A 143 5.94 12.98 -2.64
N ILE A 144 4.62 12.86 -2.56
CA ILE A 144 3.92 11.58 -2.33
C ILE A 144 4.21 10.60 -3.47
N ARG A 145 4.14 11.06 -4.72
CA ARG A 145 4.45 10.24 -5.90
C ARG A 145 5.88 9.70 -5.84
N LEU A 146 6.86 10.57 -5.55
CA LEU A 146 8.25 10.16 -5.41
C LEU A 146 8.42 9.12 -4.29
N ALA A 147 7.82 9.34 -3.12
CA ALA A 147 7.84 8.39 -2.02
C ALA A 147 7.20 7.05 -2.43
N GLY A 148 6.12 7.09 -3.20
CA GLY A 148 5.45 5.93 -3.78
C GLY A 148 6.36 5.11 -4.68
N VAL A 149 7.01 5.77 -5.66
CA VAL A 149 7.95 5.13 -6.58
C VAL A 149 9.12 4.50 -5.83
N VAL A 150 9.69 5.21 -4.85
CA VAL A 150 10.76 4.69 -4.01
C VAL A 150 10.28 3.47 -3.21
N GLY A 151 9.09 3.54 -2.61
CA GLY A 151 8.48 2.42 -1.88
C GLY A 151 8.29 1.18 -2.77
N MET A 152 7.76 1.37 -3.98
CA MET A 152 7.61 0.29 -4.97
C MET A 152 8.98 -0.31 -5.34
N ALA A 153 9.98 0.51 -5.64
CA ALA A 153 11.32 0.04 -5.97
C ALA A 153 11.95 -0.76 -4.81
N VAL A 154 11.85 -0.24 -3.58
CA VAL A 154 12.34 -0.91 -2.36
C VAL A 154 11.62 -2.25 -2.15
N GLY A 155 10.29 -2.28 -2.28
CA GLY A 155 9.50 -3.50 -2.17
C GLY A 155 9.91 -4.57 -3.18
N ALA A 156 10.11 -4.18 -4.44
CA ALA A 156 10.59 -5.08 -5.50
C ALA A 156 12.00 -5.64 -5.19
N VAL A 157 12.92 -4.80 -4.69
CA VAL A 157 14.27 -5.21 -4.29
C VAL A 157 14.24 -6.18 -3.11
N ILE A 158 13.43 -5.89 -2.07
CA ILE A 158 13.26 -6.78 -0.91
C ILE A 158 12.72 -8.15 -1.37
N ALA A 159 11.73 -8.16 -2.25
CA ALA A 159 11.19 -9.40 -2.80
C ALA A 159 12.23 -10.18 -3.61
N TRP A 160 13.01 -9.50 -4.45
CA TRP A 160 14.05 -10.09 -5.28
C TRP A 160 15.19 -10.73 -4.47
N GLN A 161 15.67 -10.01 -3.45
CA GLN A 161 16.82 -10.41 -2.62
C GLN A 161 16.43 -11.31 -1.45
N GLY A 162 15.14 -11.30 -1.09
CA GLY A 162 14.58 -11.96 0.06
C GLY A 162 14.90 -13.45 0.13
N ARG A 163 15.63 -13.85 1.18
CA ARG A 163 15.84 -15.25 1.54
C ARG A 163 15.05 -15.54 2.81
N ARG A 164 14.20 -16.57 2.77
CA ARG A 164 13.56 -17.07 3.99
C ARG A 164 14.63 -17.66 4.92
N PRO A 165 14.65 -17.31 6.22
CA PRO A 165 15.57 -17.92 7.17
C PRO A 165 15.36 -19.44 7.20
N ALA A 166 16.44 -20.22 7.16
CA ALA A 166 16.34 -21.66 7.31
C ALA A 166 15.86 -21.97 8.75
N GLY A 167 14.74 -22.69 8.88
CA GLY A 167 14.26 -23.20 10.18
C GLY A 167 13.14 -22.41 10.86
N ALA A 168 12.50 -21.43 10.20
CA ALA A 168 11.26 -20.84 10.71
C ALA A 168 10.13 -21.89 10.70
N THR A 169 10.01 -22.65 11.78
CA THR A 169 8.90 -23.59 11.97
C THR A 169 7.61 -22.75 12.04
N PRO A 170 6.56 -23.06 11.26
CA PRO A 170 5.27 -22.45 11.48
C PRO A 170 4.89 -22.69 12.93
N ARG A 171 4.80 -21.63 13.73
CA ARG A 171 4.27 -21.72 15.08
C ARG A 171 2.77 -21.92 14.91
N LEU A 172 2.37 -23.16 14.62
CA LEU A 172 0.99 -23.60 14.81
C LEU A 172 0.77 -23.42 16.30
N THR A 173 0.05 -22.37 16.69
CA THR A 173 -0.54 -22.27 18.02
C THR A 173 -1.48 -23.46 18.15
N GLY A 174 -0.93 -24.55 18.67
CA GLY A 174 -1.71 -25.68 19.13
C GLY A 174 -2.60 -25.16 20.24
N GLY A 175 -3.90 -25.07 19.98
CA GLY A 175 -4.86 -25.27 21.04
C GLY A 175 -4.66 -26.70 21.51
N GLN A 176 -3.88 -26.87 22.58
CA GLN A 176 -4.02 -28.06 23.39
C GLN A 176 -5.35 -27.92 24.10
N THR A 177 -6.29 -28.75 23.65
CA THR A 177 -7.29 -29.38 24.51
C THR A 177 -6.59 -30.06 25.67
N GLU A 178 -7.06 -29.81 26.89
CA GLU A 178 -6.88 -30.55 28.15
C GLU A 178 -7.50 -29.62 29.21
N ASP A 179 -8.37 -30.00 30.13
CA ASP A 179 -9.25 -31.15 30.38
C ASP A 179 -10.28 -30.63 31.41
#